data_AF-A0A3N7ZSH2-F1
#
_entry.id   AF-A0A3N7ZSH2-F1
#
_cell.length_a   1.000
_cell.length_b   1.000
_cell.length_c   1.000
_cell.angle_alpha   90.00
_cell.angle_beta   90.00
_cell.angle_gamma   90.00
#
_symmetry.space_group_name_H-M   'P 1'
#
loop_
_entity.id
_entity.type
_entity.pdbx_description
1 polymer ?
#
loop_
_entity_poly.entity_id
_entity_poly.type
_entity_poly.pdbx_seq_one_letter_code
_entity_poly.pdbx_strand_id
1 'polypeptide(L)'
;MKSAVMWAAILAAFASSAHGSTTYGSYDAFYAAQSRAAFGGPIEHDASVLYSDRGGDIYGDFSVESDGKTVHVELAGNRIAIGGKIHRFSNATTFPGEHPVEIYPGSASVFFAQGMRHRPSALCVEGSGSGSGEANRHRQIYLLINPFAAKKRVTFLHLPSLLSSCRAVLATQDGKLAFPKNSYLLDDAQASRIGLLMSYYAFEKRRFVPVLNDIRLRFMRPDVPFQFSVQDKE
;
A
#
# COMPACT_ATOMS: atom_id res chain seq x y z
N MET A 1 -14.80 44.33 56.88
CA MET A 1 -16.08 43.79 56.38
C MET A 1 -16.14 43.99 54.87
N LYS A 2 -16.19 42.86 54.15
CA LYS A 2 -16.96 42.61 52.90
C LYS A 2 -16.45 43.32 51.62
N SER A 3 -15.74 42.63 50.73
CA SER A 3 -16.21 41.70 49.69
C SER A 3 -16.28 42.39 48.33
N ALA A 4 -15.31 42.15 47.45
CA ALA A 4 -15.46 42.23 45.99
C ALA A 4 -14.20 41.69 45.28
N VAL A 5 -13.92 40.39 45.43
CA VAL A 5 -12.95 39.67 44.59
C VAL A 5 -13.60 38.37 44.13
N MET A 6 -14.31 38.42 43.00
CA MET A 6 -14.89 37.29 42.23
C MET A 6 -15.84 37.96 41.21
N TRP A 7 -15.73 37.88 39.88
CA TRP A 7 -15.38 36.80 38.98
C TRP A 7 -15.00 37.41 37.61
N ALA A 8 -13.88 37.02 37.02
CA ALA A 8 -13.66 37.10 35.57
C ALA A 8 -12.43 36.28 35.16
N ALA A 9 -12.40 34.99 35.51
CA ALA A 9 -11.31 34.12 35.10
C ALA A 9 -11.74 32.65 34.97
N ILE A 10 -12.92 32.38 34.41
CA ILE A 10 -13.26 31.02 33.97
C ILE A 10 -14.05 31.12 32.67
N LEU A 11 -13.36 31.28 31.54
CA LEU A 11 -13.92 30.98 30.21
C LEU A 11 -12.86 30.70 29.12
N ALA A 12 -11.60 30.47 29.50
CA ALA A 12 -10.51 30.17 28.56
C ALA A 12 -9.84 28.80 28.82
N ALA A 13 -10.58 27.82 29.35
CA ALA A 13 -10.05 26.48 29.66
C ALA A 13 -10.85 25.31 29.05
N PHE A 14 -11.69 25.57 28.04
CA PHE A 14 -12.40 24.51 27.29
C PHE A 14 -12.01 24.44 25.80
N ALA A 15 -10.83 24.95 25.44
CA ALA A 15 -10.26 24.76 24.10
C ALA A 15 -9.18 23.66 24.06
N SER A 16 -9.12 22.80 25.08
CA SER A 16 -8.25 21.64 25.10
C SER A 16 -8.85 20.54 24.21
N SER A 17 -8.44 20.58 22.94
CA SER A 17 -8.13 19.37 22.19
C SER A 17 -9.29 18.41 21.93
N ALA A 18 -10.36 18.90 21.29
CA ALA A 18 -11.12 18.04 20.39
C ALA A 18 -10.20 17.69 19.20
N HIS A 19 -9.30 16.71 19.38
CA HIS A 19 -8.70 16.01 18.24
C HIS A 19 -9.85 15.22 17.63
N GLY A 20 -10.62 15.86 16.76
CA GLY A 20 -11.57 15.15 15.93
C GLY A 20 -10.80 14.07 15.18
N SER A 21 -11.23 12.82 15.30
CA SER A 21 -10.61 11.71 14.58
C SER A 21 -10.51 12.10 13.10
N THR A 22 -9.31 12.15 12.53
CA THR A 22 -9.13 12.52 11.13
C THR A 22 -9.98 11.60 10.25
N THR A 23 -10.91 12.18 9.50
CA THR A 23 -11.73 11.45 8.53
C THR A 23 -11.02 11.46 7.19
N TYR A 24 -10.88 10.28 6.59
CA TYR A 24 -10.29 10.09 5.27
C TYR A 24 -11.39 9.79 4.26
N GLY A 25 -11.30 10.44 3.09
CA GLY A 25 -12.21 10.21 1.95
C GLY A 25 -11.71 9.15 0.96
N SER A 26 -10.52 8.58 1.19
CA SER A 26 -9.97 7.49 0.38
C SER A 26 -8.82 6.79 1.12
N TYR A 27 -8.57 5.53 0.74
CA TYR A 27 -7.39 4.80 1.21
C TYR A 27 -6.08 5.39 0.71
N ASP A 28 -6.07 5.96 -0.50
CA ASP A 28 -4.89 6.63 -1.04
C ASP A 28 -4.47 7.82 -0.17
N ALA A 29 -5.42 8.68 0.23
CA ALA A 29 -5.15 9.80 1.13
C ALA A 29 -4.70 9.32 2.52
N PHE A 30 -5.31 8.26 3.04
CA PHE A 30 -4.92 7.65 4.31
C PHE A 30 -3.49 7.09 4.28
N TYR A 31 -3.13 6.35 3.24
CA TYR A 31 -1.78 5.78 3.10
C TYR A 31 -0.73 6.83 2.79
N ALA A 32 -1.04 7.84 1.98
CA ALA A 32 -0.14 8.97 1.69
C ALA A 32 0.19 9.81 2.94
N ALA A 33 -0.71 9.85 3.93
CA ALA A 33 -0.49 10.56 5.19
C ALA A 33 0.44 9.81 6.17
N GLN A 34 0.84 8.57 5.88
CA GLN A 34 1.69 7.79 6.77
C GLN A 34 3.14 8.29 6.75
N SER A 35 3.65 8.72 7.91
CA SER A 35 5.00 9.27 8.05
C SER A 35 6.14 8.28 7.72
N ARG A 36 5.83 6.98 7.66
CA ARG A 36 6.79 5.91 7.37
C ARG A 36 6.52 5.21 6.04
N ALA A 37 5.77 5.83 5.12
CA ALA A 37 5.55 5.27 3.79
C ALA A 37 6.90 4.93 3.12
N ALA A 38 7.03 3.71 2.61
CA ALA A 38 8.23 3.27 1.92
C ALA A 38 8.35 3.92 0.54
N PHE A 39 7.21 4.19 -0.09
CA PHE A 39 7.06 4.74 -1.44
C PHE A 39 6.40 6.11 -1.39
N GLY A 40 6.79 6.99 -2.31
CA GLY A 40 6.11 8.26 -2.56
C GLY A 40 4.98 8.13 -3.58
N GLY A 41 4.94 9.05 -4.54
CA GLY A 41 4.08 8.91 -5.72
C GLY A 41 4.54 7.80 -6.67
N PRO A 42 3.65 7.35 -7.58
CA PRO A 42 4.08 6.51 -8.68
C PRO A 42 5.05 7.28 -9.58
N ILE A 43 5.87 6.53 -10.31
CA ILE A 43 6.71 7.07 -11.38
C ILE A 43 5.78 7.67 -12.43
N GLU A 44 6.09 8.90 -12.85
CA GLU A 44 5.35 9.53 -13.94
C GLU A 44 5.51 8.69 -15.21
N HIS A 45 4.37 8.32 -15.78
CA HIS A 45 4.28 7.55 -17.01
C HIS A 45 3.07 8.04 -17.78
N ASP A 46 3.20 8.17 -19.09
CA ASP A 46 2.04 8.40 -19.93
C ASP A 46 1.27 7.09 -20.09
N ALA A 47 0.23 6.92 -19.27
CA ALA A 47 -0.63 5.73 -19.29
C ALA A 47 -1.33 5.51 -20.65
N SER A 48 -1.36 6.51 -21.54
CA SER A 48 -1.87 6.36 -22.91
C SER A 48 -0.88 5.70 -23.86
N VAL A 49 0.39 5.61 -23.47
CA VAL A 49 1.46 5.01 -24.27
C VAL A 49 1.72 3.59 -23.78
N LEU A 50 1.20 2.64 -24.57
CA LEU A 50 1.51 1.22 -24.47
C LEU A 50 2.28 0.79 -25.72
N TYR A 51 3.28 -0.05 -25.52
CA TYR A 51 4.08 -0.63 -26.56
C TYR A 51 3.62 -2.05 -26.87
N SER A 52 3.98 -2.54 -28.06
CA SER A 52 3.78 -3.92 -28.47
C SER A 52 5.07 -4.45 -29.07
N ASP A 53 5.46 -5.66 -28.69
CA ASP A 53 6.61 -6.34 -29.30
C ASP A 53 6.19 -7.14 -30.55
N ARG A 54 7.17 -7.75 -31.25
CA ARG A 54 6.89 -8.59 -32.44
C ARG A 54 6.07 -9.84 -32.12
N GLY A 55 6.00 -10.25 -30.85
CA GLY A 55 5.17 -11.34 -30.38
C GLY A 55 3.73 -10.93 -30.08
N GLY A 56 3.43 -9.62 -30.13
CA GLY A 56 2.11 -9.06 -29.84
C GLY A 56 1.87 -8.80 -28.36
N ASP A 57 2.88 -8.96 -27.49
CA ASP A 57 2.74 -8.66 -26.07
C ASP A 57 2.67 -7.14 -25.87
N ILE A 58 1.61 -6.68 -25.18
CA ILE A 58 1.45 -5.29 -24.80
C ILE A 58 2.17 -5.03 -23.48
N TYR A 59 2.91 -3.93 -23.40
CA TYR A 59 3.63 -3.52 -22.19
C TYR A 59 3.70 -2.01 -22.00
N GLY A 60 3.79 -1.57 -20.75
CA GLY A 60 4.22 -0.22 -20.40
C GLY A 60 5.74 -0.20 -20.15
N ASP A 61 6.43 0.87 -20.52
CA ASP A 61 7.85 1.07 -20.21
C ASP A 61 8.01 2.26 -19.26
N PHE A 62 8.65 2.02 -18.12
CA PHE A 62 8.85 3.00 -17.06
C PHE A 62 10.35 3.18 -16.83
N SER A 63 10.77 4.37 -16.42
CA SER A 63 12.17 4.65 -16.10
C SER A 63 12.36 4.96 -14.62
N VAL A 64 13.33 4.29 -13.99
CA VAL A 64 13.70 4.50 -12.60
C VAL A 64 15.14 4.98 -12.52
N GLU A 65 15.38 6.06 -11.77
CA GLU A 65 16.74 6.44 -11.38
C GLU A 65 17.21 5.64 -10.16
N SER A 66 18.32 4.94 -10.29
CA SER A 66 18.98 4.22 -9.20
C SER A 66 20.49 4.39 -9.28
N ASP A 67 21.09 4.93 -8.22
CA ASP A 67 22.54 5.16 -8.12
C ASP A 67 23.12 5.97 -9.29
N GLY A 68 22.37 6.98 -9.74
CA GLY A 68 22.74 7.86 -10.86
C GLY A 68 22.63 7.21 -12.23
N LYS A 69 21.90 6.10 -12.34
CA LYS A 69 21.62 5.41 -13.61
C LYS A 69 20.12 5.23 -13.80
N THR A 70 19.67 5.54 -14.99
CA THR A 70 18.33 5.18 -15.47
C THR A 70 18.26 3.67 -15.72
N VAL A 71 17.26 3.02 -15.13
CA VAL A 71 16.94 1.60 -15.34
C VAL A 71 15.52 1.49 -15.88
N HIS A 72 15.37 0.83 -17.02
CA HIS A 72 14.07 0.53 -17.61
C HIS A 72 13.35 -0.56 -16.83
N VAL A 73 12.05 -0.36 -16.68
CA VAL A 73 11.09 -1.26 -16.07
C VAL A 73 9.98 -1.48 -17.07
N GLU A 74 9.98 -2.63 -17.72
CA GLU A 74 8.92 -3.03 -18.63
C GLU A 74 7.88 -3.83 -17.86
N LEU A 75 6.61 -3.45 -18.00
CA LEU A 75 5.50 -4.13 -17.38
C LEU A 75 4.56 -4.69 -18.44
N ALA A 76 4.57 -6.00 -18.60
CA ALA A 76 3.65 -6.73 -19.46
C ALA A 76 2.61 -7.48 -18.60
N GLY A 77 1.54 -7.97 -19.24
CA GLY A 77 0.42 -8.64 -18.57
C GLY A 77 0.82 -9.66 -17.50
N ASN A 78 1.82 -10.50 -17.83
CA ASN A 78 2.25 -11.63 -17.02
C ASN A 78 3.62 -11.48 -16.35
N ARG A 79 4.31 -10.35 -16.55
CA ARG A 79 5.70 -10.17 -16.11
C ARG A 79 6.06 -8.71 -15.88
N ILE A 80 7.07 -8.52 -15.06
CA ILE A 80 7.85 -7.30 -14.98
C ILE A 80 9.30 -7.60 -15.33
N ALA A 81 9.90 -6.80 -16.20
CA ALA A 81 11.31 -6.86 -16.54
C ALA A 81 12.02 -5.60 -16.03
N ILE A 82 13.13 -5.77 -15.32
CA ILE A 82 13.87 -4.67 -14.69
C ILE A 82 15.32 -4.76 -15.14
N GLY A 83 15.80 -3.78 -15.92
CA GLY A 83 17.13 -3.84 -16.51
C GLY A 83 17.38 -5.15 -17.26
N GLY A 84 16.37 -5.63 -18.00
CA GLY A 84 16.39 -6.90 -18.75
C GLY A 84 16.16 -8.18 -17.92
N LYS A 85 16.03 -8.11 -16.58
CA LYS A 85 15.74 -9.28 -15.74
C LYS A 85 14.24 -9.49 -15.62
N ILE A 86 13.75 -10.62 -16.12
CA ILE A 86 12.32 -10.97 -16.12
C ILE A 86 11.88 -11.63 -14.80
N HIS A 87 10.80 -11.11 -14.23
CA HIS A 87 10.08 -11.64 -13.08
C HIS A 87 8.61 -11.90 -13.49
N ARG A 88 8.18 -13.17 -13.50
CA ARG A 88 6.80 -13.54 -13.85
C ARG A 88 5.91 -13.47 -12.61
N PHE A 89 4.72 -12.88 -12.72
CA PHE A 89 3.79 -12.74 -11.58
C PHE A 89 3.42 -14.09 -10.95
N SER A 90 3.33 -15.14 -11.75
CA SER A 90 3.10 -16.52 -11.28
C SER A 90 4.20 -17.08 -10.36
N ASN A 91 5.39 -16.46 -10.34
CA ASN A 91 6.51 -16.86 -9.47
C ASN A 91 6.60 -16.01 -8.19
N ALA A 92 5.70 -15.04 -7.99
CA ALA A 92 5.66 -14.27 -6.76
C ALA A 92 5.27 -15.17 -5.58
N THR A 93 5.88 -14.95 -4.42
CA THR A 93 5.40 -15.56 -3.18
C THR A 93 4.14 -14.82 -2.75
N THR A 94 3.01 -15.49 -2.87
CA THR A 94 1.69 -14.90 -2.61
C THR A 94 1.32 -14.94 -1.13
N PHE A 95 0.73 -13.85 -0.64
CA PHE A 95 0.18 -13.79 0.71
C PHE A 95 -0.90 -14.87 0.92
N PRO A 96 -0.99 -15.53 2.09
CA PRO A 96 -1.98 -16.57 2.33
C PRO A 96 -3.42 -16.11 2.06
N GLY A 97 -4.14 -16.85 1.20
CA GLY A 97 -5.51 -16.55 0.80
C GLY A 97 -5.64 -15.66 -0.44
N GLU A 98 -4.53 -15.10 -0.94
CA GLU A 98 -4.49 -14.42 -2.24
C GLU A 98 -4.13 -15.43 -3.35
N HIS A 99 -4.38 -15.04 -4.60
CA HIS A 99 -4.02 -15.82 -5.78
C HIS A 99 -3.25 -14.92 -6.76
N PRO A 100 -2.19 -15.41 -7.42
CA PRO A 100 -1.51 -14.62 -8.45
C PRO A 100 -2.49 -14.20 -9.55
N VAL A 101 -2.53 -12.91 -9.87
CA VAL A 101 -3.34 -12.33 -10.93
C VAL A 101 -2.46 -11.43 -11.79
N GLU A 102 -2.53 -11.64 -13.10
CA GLU A 102 -1.87 -10.79 -14.09
C GLU A 102 -2.38 -9.35 -14.03
N ILE A 103 -1.50 -8.37 -14.24
CA ILE A 103 -1.86 -6.94 -14.22
C ILE A 103 -2.05 -6.46 -15.66
N TYR A 104 -3.16 -5.80 -15.96
CA TYR A 104 -3.30 -5.11 -17.24
C TYR A 104 -2.37 -3.88 -17.30
N PRO A 105 -1.40 -3.82 -18.23
CA PRO A 105 -0.38 -2.76 -18.25
C PRO A 105 -0.94 -1.34 -18.31
N GLY A 106 -2.03 -1.11 -19.05
CA GLY A 106 -2.65 0.21 -19.17
C GLY A 106 -3.30 0.75 -17.89
N SER A 107 -3.47 -0.09 -16.87
CA SER A 107 -4.00 0.32 -15.56
C SER A 107 -2.92 0.43 -14.49
N ALA A 108 -1.67 0.13 -14.84
CA ALA A 108 -0.64 -0.09 -13.86
C ALA A 108 0.03 1.21 -13.39
N SER A 109 0.45 1.21 -12.14
CA SER A 109 1.28 2.24 -11.53
C SER A 109 2.50 1.57 -10.92
N VAL A 110 3.67 2.10 -11.23
CA VAL A 110 4.96 1.61 -10.71
C VAL A 110 5.48 2.61 -9.69
N PHE A 111 5.90 2.11 -8.54
CA PHE A 111 6.44 2.88 -7.42
C PHE A 111 7.86 2.39 -7.16
N PHE A 112 8.77 3.32 -6.91
CA PHE A 112 10.15 2.98 -6.58
C PHE A 112 10.59 3.64 -5.26
N ALA A 113 11.29 2.86 -4.45
CA ALA A 113 11.91 3.31 -3.22
C ALA A 113 13.42 3.02 -3.30
N GLN A 114 14.23 4.08 -3.29
CA GLN A 114 15.68 3.92 -3.28
C GLN A 114 16.14 3.24 -1.97
N GLY A 115 17.21 2.46 -2.12
CA GLY A 115 17.86 1.82 -0.98
C GLY A 115 18.50 2.84 -0.05
N MET A 116 18.45 2.57 1.24
CA MET A 116 19.13 3.33 2.29
C MET A 116 20.02 2.38 3.11
N ARG A 117 20.90 2.91 3.96
CA ARG A 117 21.86 2.11 4.77
C ARG A 117 21.26 0.88 5.46
N HIS A 118 20.00 0.96 5.91
CA HIS A 118 19.32 -0.12 6.61
C HIS A 118 18.09 -0.66 5.87
N ARG A 119 17.73 -0.11 4.71
CA ARG A 119 16.52 -0.46 3.97
C ARG A 119 16.88 -0.87 2.53
N PRO A 120 16.51 -2.06 2.06
CA PRO A 120 16.73 -2.46 0.68
C PRO A 120 16.00 -1.51 -0.28
N SER A 121 16.50 -1.37 -1.51
CA SER A 121 15.69 -0.75 -2.57
C SER A 121 14.48 -1.64 -2.85
N ALA A 122 13.38 -1.03 -3.28
CA ALA A 122 12.18 -1.76 -3.60
C ALA A 122 11.45 -1.15 -4.77
N LEU A 123 10.76 -2.00 -5.51
CA LEU A 123 9.85 -1.61 -6.58
C LEU A 123 8.51 -2.26 -6.29
N CYS A 124 7.45 -1.46 -6.27
CA CYS A 124 6.09 -1.95 -6.10
C CYS A 124 5.28 -1.60 -7.34
N VAL A 125 4.48 -2.55 -7.82
CA VAL A 125 3.54 -2.33 -8.91
C VAL A 125 2.15 -2.61 -8.41
N GLU A 126 1.22 -1.75 -8.79
CA GLU A 126 -0.19 -2.01 -8.60
C GLU A 126 -0.98 -1.76 -9.87
N GLY A 127 -2.13 -2.43 -10.03
CA GLY A 127 -3.00 -2.24 -11.18
C GLY A 127 -4.25 -3.10 -11.10
N SER A 128 -5.12 -2.95 -12.10
CA SER A 128 -6.27 -3.83 -12.28
C SER A 128 -5.80 -5.17 -12.84
N GLY A 129 -6.45 -6.25 -12.42
CA GLY A 129 -6.17 -7.56 -13.00
C GLY A 129 -6.63 -7.65 -14.46
N SER A 130 -6.00 -8.51 -15.25
CA SER A 130 -6.30 -8.66 -16.70
C SER A 130 -7.50 -9.57 -17.02
N GLY A 131 -8.14 -10.19 -16.01
CA GLY A 131 -9.24 -11.14 -16.20
C GLY A 131 -10.63 -10.59 -15.86
N SER A 132 -11.64 -11.45 -16.00
CA SER A 132 -13.01 -11.22 -15.47
C SER A 132 -13.22 -11.98 -14.14
N GLY A 133 -14.17 -11.54 -13.31
CA GLY A 133 -14.57 -12.22 -12.05
C GLY A 133 -14.16 -11.52 -10.73
N GLU A 134 -14.53 -12.11 -9.60
CA GLU A 134 -14.34 -11.55 -8.24
C GLU A 134 -12.87 -11.27 -7.90
N ALA A 135 -11.93 -12.13 -8.33
CA ALA A 135 -10.49 -11.95 -8.09
C ALA A 135 -9.90 -10.70 -8.79
N ASN A 136 -10.57 -10.17 -9.83
CA ASN A 136 -10.17 -8.94 -10.52
C ASN A 136 -10.76 -7.67 -9.91
N ARG A 137 -11.65 -7.78 -8.91
CA ARG A 137 -12.30 -6.60 -8.30
C ARG A 137 -11.37 -5.79 -7.41
N HIS A 138 -10.29 -6.40 -6.96
CA HIS A 138 -9.32 -5.74 -6.10
C HIS A 138 -8.05 -5.40 -6.88
N ARG A 139 -7.42 -4.31 -6.45
CA ARG A 139 -6.14 -3.86 -6.99
C ARG A 139 -5.10 -4.93 -6.70
N GLN A 140 -4.44 -5.39 -7.75
CA GLN A 140 -3.33 -6.34 -7.63
C GLN A 140 -2.08 -5.57 -7.25
N ILE A 141 -1.31 -6.09 -6.30
CA ILE A 141 -0.15 -5.39 -5.75
C ILE A 141 1.02 -6.37 -5.67
N TYR A 142 2.10 -6.05 -6.36
CA TYR A 142 3.31 -6.84 -6.40
C TYR A 142 4.50 -6.05 -5.87
N LEU A 143 5.32 -6.66 -5.02
CA LEU A 143 6.47 -6.03 -4.39
C LEU A 143 7.75 -6.80 -4.69
N LEU A 144 8.72 -6.12 -5.27
CA LEU A 144 10.09 -6.57 -5.46
C LEU A 144 11.01 -5.90 -4.44
N ILE A 145 11.67 -6.71 -3.63
CA ILE A 145 12.67 -6.25 -2.68
C ILE A 145 14.06 -6.57 -3.23
N ASN A 146 14.94 -5.57 -3.25
CA ASN A 146 16.24 -5.57 -3.92
C ASN A 146 16.13 -5.90 -5.43
N PRO A 147 15.31 -5.19 -6.22
CA PRO A 147 15.04 -5.54 -7.62
C PRO A 147 16.31 -5.66 -8.50
N PHE A 148 17.36 -4.89 -8.19
CA PHE A 148 18.60 -4.87 -8.97
C PHE A 148 19.62 -5.94 -8.56
N ALA A 149 19.40 -6.66 -7.45
CA ALA A 149 20.33 -7.67 -6.97
C ALA A 149 20.41 -8.90 -7.91
N ALA A 150 21.34 -9.81 -7.62
CA ALA A 150 21.37 -11.12 -8.28
C ALA A 150 20.05 -11.87 -8.02
N LYS A 151 19.54 -12.63 -9.00
CA LYS A 151 18.20 -13.25 -8.97
C LYS A 151 17.86 -13.99 -7.66
N LYS A 152 18.83 -14.69 -7.05
CA LYS A 152 18.64 -15.42 -5.78
C LYS A 152 18.44 -14.53 -4.54
N ARG A 153 18.72 -13.24 -4.65
CA ARG A 153 18.61 -12.22 -3.59
C ARG A 153 17.43 -11.27 -3.79
N VAL A 154 16.73 -11.38 -4.93
CA VAL A 154 15.49 -10.65 -5.17
C VAL A 154 14.37 -11.41 -4.46
N THR A 155 13.55 -10.69 -3.69
CA THR A 155 12.30 -11.23 -3.16
C THR A 155 11.15 -10.67 -3.97
N PHE A 156 10.27 -11.53 -4.48
CA PHE A 156 9.11 -11.13 -5.24
C PHE A 156 7.84 -11.60 -4.54
N LEU A 157 6.98 -10.66 -4.16
CA LEU A 157 5.79 -10.91 -3.35
C LEU A 157 4.53 -10.44 -4.09
N HIS A 158 3.43 -11.14 -3.87
CA HIS A 158 2.08 -10.66 -4.17
C HIS A 158 1.39 -10.36 -2.84
N LEU A 159 1.02 -9.10 -2.66
CA LEU A 159 0.55 -8.54 -1.38
C LEU A 159 -0.98 -8.64 -1.26
N PRO A 160 -1.54 -8.51 -0.04
CA PRO A 160 -2.98 -8.46 0.16
C PRO A 160 -3.65 -7.36 -0.67
N SER A 161 -4.74 -7.69 -1.36
CA SER A 161 -5.37 -6.84 -2.37
C SER A 161 -6.50 -5.95 -1.83
N LEU A 162 -7.16 -6.37 -0.75
CA LEU A 162 -8.34 -5.66 -0.21
C LEU A 162 -7.98 -4.26 0.31
N LEU A 163 -8.42 -3.23 -0.41
CA LEU A 163 -8.32 -1.81 -0.02
C LEU A 163 -6.89 -1.40 0.39
N SER A 164 -5.90 -2.04 -0.23
CA SER A 164 -4.46 -1.80 -0.02
C SER A 164 -3.87 -1.10 -1.24
N SER A 165 -2.60 -0.69 -1.14
CA SER A 165 -1.85 -0.09 -2.24
C SER A 165 -0.34 -0.19 -2.01
N CYS A 166 0.46 0.13 -3.03
CA CYS A 166 1.90 0.31 -2.90
C CYS A 166 2.26 1.40 -1.88
N ARG A 167 1.45 2.45 -1.75
CA ARG A 167 1.63 3.49 -0.73
C ARG A 167 1.37 2.99 0.69
N ALA A 168 0.63 1.90 0.84
CA ALA A 168 0.36 1.28 2.13
C ALA A 168 1.59 0.56 2.71
N VAL A 169 2.63 0.31 1.90
CA VAL A 169 3.87 -0.31 2.37
C VAL A 169 4.64 0.70 3.23
N LEU A 170 4.96 0.30 4.45
CA LEU A 170 5.72 1.09 5.42
C LEU A 170 7.14 0.57 5.58
N ALA A 171 8.07 1.48 5.83
CA ALA A 171 9.40 1.14 6.33
C ALA A 171 9.37 1.05 7.86
N THR A 172 9.77 -0.10 8.41
CA THR A 172 9.95 -0.27 9.86
C THR A 172 11.25 0.37 10.34
N GLN A 173 11.41 0.55 11.65
CA GLN A 173 12.63 1.15 12.22
C GLN A 173 13.88 0.30 11.95
N ASP A 174 13.74 -1.02 11.89
CA ASP A 174 14.81 -1.95 11.51
C ASP A 174 14.98 -2.07 9.98
N GLY A 175 14.30 -1.22 9.20
CA GLY A 175 14.49 -1.09 7.75
C GLY A 175 13.83 -2.19 6.91
N LYS A 176 12.95 -3.00 7.52
CA LYS A 176 12.10 -3.95 6.79
C LYS A 176 10.94 -3.21 6.12
N LEU A 177 10.31 -3.90 5.18
CA LEU A 177 9.09 -3.43 4.53
C LEU A 177 7.91 -4.19 5.13
N ALA A 178 6.97 -3.43 5.69
CA ALA A 178 5.72 -3.92 6.24
C ALA A 178 4.57 -3.52 5.32
N PHE A 179 3.60 -4.40 5.09
CA PHE A 179 2.43 -4.14 4.26
C PHE A 179 1.16 -4.60 4.97
N PRO A 180 0.02 -3.92 4.77
CA PRO A 180 -1.20 -4.26 5.48
C PRO A 180 -1.96 -5.40 4.81
N LYS A 181 -2.57 -6.22 5.65
CA LYS A 181 -3.73 -7.04 5.34
C LYS A 181 -4.95 -6.38 5.99
N ASN A 182 -5.93 -6.03 5.18
CA ASN A 182 -7.21 -5.51 5.67
C ASN A 182 -8.23 -6.64 5.83
N SER A 183 -9.09 -6.55 6.83
CA SER A 183 -10.21 -7.46 7.05
C SER A 183 -11.41 -6.68 7.54
N TYR A 184 -12.60 -6.96 7.00
CA TYR A 184 -13.81 -6.28 7.44
C TYR A 184 -14.12 -6.56 8.91
N LEU A 185 -14.44 -5.50 9.65
CA LEU A 185 -15.08 -5.59 10.94
C LEU A 185 -16.59 -5.59 10.70
N LEU A 186 -17.29 -6.54 11.32
CA LEU A 186 -18.74 -6.64 11.26
C LEU A 186 -19.35 -6.09 12.55
N ASP A 187 -20.61 -5.67 12.49
CA ASP A 187 -21.41 -5.38 13.67
C ASP A 187 -21.71 -6.65 14.49
N ASP A 188 -22.28 -6.48 15.68
CA ASP A 188 -22.57 -7.58 16.61
C ASP A 188 -23.52 -8.63 16.00
N ALA A 189 -24.40 -8.20 15.08
CA ALA A 189 -25.32 -9.05 14.35
C ALA A 189 -24.67 -9.78 13.15
N GLN A 190 -23.41 -9.47 12.84
CA GLN A 190 -22.68 -9.93 11.64
C GLN A 190 -23.38 -9.61 10.31
N ALA A 191 -24.22 -8.57 10.30
CA ALA A 191 -25.06 -8.20 9.17
C ALA A 191 -24.38 -7.13 8.28
N SER A 192 -23.62 -6.22 8.88
CA SER A 192 -23.07 -5.05 8.19
C SER A 192 -21.59 -4.85 8.46
N ARG A 193 -20.86 -4.40 7.43
CA ARG A 193 -19.44 -4.04 7.54
C ARG A 193 -19.33 -2.66 8.15
N ILE A 194 -18.78 -2.56 9.35
CA ILE A 194 -18.68 -1.30 10.11
C ILE A 194 -17.29 -0.68 10.09
N GLY A 195 -16.31 -1.39 9.54
CA GLY A 195 -14.92 -0.94 9.55
C GLY A 195 -13.95 -1.94 8.95
N LEU A 196 -12.66 -1.68 9.19
CA LEU A 196 -11.55 -2.58 8.86
C LEU A 196 -10.64 -2.77 10.07
N LEU A 197 -10.16 -4.00 10.23
CA LEU A 197 -8.95 -4.31 10.97
C LEU A 197 -7.80 -4.36 9.97
N MET A 198 -6.80 -3.51 10.17
CA MET A 198 -5.60 -3.47 9.36
C MET A 198 -4.42 -4.02 10.17
N SER A 199 -3.93 -5.19 9.76
CA SER A 199 -2.80 -5.88 10.38
C SER A 199 -1.60 -5.83 9.45
N TYR A 200 -0.46 -5.37 9.94
CA TYR A 200 0.76 -5.28 9.12
C TYR A 200 1.57 -6.57 9.17
N TYR A 201 2.19 -6.91 8.04
CA TYR A 201 3.06 -8.08 7.90
C TYR A 201 4.37 -7.70 7.23
N ALA A 202 5.46 -8.34 7.64
CA ALA A 202 6.74 -8.33 6.94
C ALA A 202 7.03 -9.71 6.36
N PHE A 203 7.88 -9.77 5.34
CA PHE A 203 8.36 -11.05 4.79
C PHE A 203 9.75 -11.38 5.32
N GLU A 204 9.83 -12.38 6.19
CA GLU A 204 11.06 -12.78 6.88
C GLU A 204 11.24 -14.29 6.81
N LYS A 205 12.49 -14.74 6.56
CA LYS A 205 12.84 -16.18 6.52
C LYS A 205 11.87 -16.99 5.65
N ARG A 206 11.45 -16.41 4.51
CA ARG A 206 10.49 -16.96 3.54
C ARG A 206 9.06 -17.14 4.07
N ARG A 207 8.63 -16.33 5.04
CA ARG A 207 7.28 -16.37 5.63
C ARG A 207 6.74 -14.96 5.87
N PHE A 208 5.43 -14.84 5.85
CA PHE A 208 4.72 -13.64 6.27
C PHE A 208 4.58 -13.65 7.79
N VAL A 209 5.08 -12.62 8.45
CA VAL A 209 5.10 -12.50 9.91
C VAL A 209 4.39 -11.22 10.30
N PRO A 210 3.42 -11.24 11.24
CA PRO A 210 2.76 -10.02 11.69
C PRO A 210 3.78 -9.10 12.36
N VAL A 211 3.65 -7.81 12.07
CA VAL A 211 4.50 -6.74 12.59
C VAL A 211 3.65 -5.50 12.88
N LEU A 212 4.16 -4.61 13.73
CA LEU A 212 3.44 -3.43 14.20
C LEU A 212 2.16 -3.80 14.96
N ASN A 213 1.43 -2.77 15.37
CA ASN A 213 0.14 -2.95 16.01
C ASN A 213 -0.97 -2.84 14.97
N ASP A 214 -2.06 -3.54 15.22
CA ASP A 214 -3.26 -3.40 14.42
C ASP A 214 -3.82 -1.97 14.50
N ILE A 215 -4.37 -1.53 13.37
CA ILE A 215 -5.09 -0.27 13.24
C ILE A 215 -6.55 -0.61 12.96
N ARG A 216 -7.46 -0.01 13.71
CA ARG A 216 -8.90 -0.13 13.47
C ARG A 216 -9.39 1.10 12.74
N LEU A 217 -10.05 0.87 11.61
CA LEU A 217 -10.73 1.89 10.84
C LEU A 217 -12.23 1.72 11.05
N ARG A 218 -12.94 2.81 11.33
CA ARG A 218 -14.41 2.82 11.44
C ARG A 218 -15.00 3.51 10.23
N PHE A 219 -15.95 2.86 9.55
CA PHE A 219 -16.67 3.50 8.47
C PHE A 219 -17.66 4.54 9.01
N MET A 220 -17.76 5.68 8.33
CA MET A 220 -18.71 6.74 8.69
C MET A 220 -20.16 6.27 8.47
N ARG A 221 -20.37 5.38 7.49
CA ARG A 221 -21.62 4.67 7.25
C ARG A 221 -21.33 3.18 7.08
N PRO A 222 -22.10 2.28 7.70
CA PRO A 222 -21.97 0.85 7.44
C PRO A 222 -21.99 0.54 5.93
N ASP A 223 -21.19 -0.45 5.53
CA ASP A 223 -21.05 -0.94 4.16
C ASP A 223 -20.48 0.06 3.14
N VAL A 224 -20.10 1.28 3.57
CA VAL A 224 -19.48 2.32 2.73
C VAL A 224 -18.01 2.50 3.11
N PRO A 225 -17.07 1.76 2.50
CA PRO A 225 -15.66 1.74 2.91
C PRO A 225 -14.86 2.98 2.48
N PHE A 226 -15.48 3.95 1.81
CA PHE A 226 -14.78 5.09 1.18
C PHE A 226 -14.73 6.35 2.06
N GLN A 227 -15.38 6.32 3.22
CA GLN A 227 -15.24 7.37 4.22
C GLN A 227 -15.11 6.74 5.59
N PHE A 228 -13.98 6.98 6.25
CA PHE A 228 -13.65 6.32 7.50
C PHE A 228 -12.76 7.18 8.39
N SER A 229 -12.74 6.87 9.67
CA SER A 229 -11.80 7.43 10.64
C SER A 229 -10.94 6.34 11.27
N VAL A 230 -9.75 6.71 11.72
CA VAL A 230 -8.90 5.85 12.53
C VAL A 230 -9.46 5.86 13.96
N GLN A 231 -9.66 4.68 14.54
CA GLN A 231 -9.97 4.57 15.96
C GLN A 231 -8.66 4.66 16.73
N ASP A 232 -8.59 5.60 17.66
CA ASP A 232 -7.51 5.61 18.64
C ASP A 232 -7.54 4.32 19.44
N LYS A 233 -6.35 3.87 19.83
CA LYS A 233 -6.26 2.81 20.83
C LYS A 233 -6.73 3.39 22.16
N GLU A 234 -7.81 2.84 22.69
CA GLU A 234 -8.12 2.96 24.13
C GLU A 234 -6.96 2.41 24.96
#